data_AF-A0A101CAP7-F1
#
_entry.id   AF-A0A101CAP7-F1
#
_cell.length_a   1.000
_cell.length_b   1.000
_cell.length_c   1.000
_cell.angle_alpha   90.00
_cell.angle_beta   90.00
_cell.angle_gamma   90.00
#
_symmetry.space_group_name_H-M   'P 1'
#
loop_
_entity.id
_entity.type
_entity.pdbx_description
1 polymer ?
#
loop_
_entity_poly.entity_id
_entity_poly.type
_entity_poly.pdbx_seq_one_letter_code
_entity_poly.pdbx_strand_id
1 'polypeptide(L)'
;MMISLCIYLFYRTENTIITRILISIISHEHFEVLRNRITNILPLNEHIVNSLPEGLWVFCITLTSKNLYLKITKTKINLLFMPLVFSIGLEFFQLLNITNGRFDFWDIGFSLVFWIIAHYFVLSAGLKQNVFRPFTNRSLICILTYLIVYLAHVSK
;
A
#
# COMPACT_ATOMS: atom_id res chain seq x y z
N MET A 1 -6.59 -3.15 -1.84
CA MET A 1 -6.54 -1.73 -2.26
C MET A 1 -7.82 -0.95 -1.97
N MET A 2 -9.03 -1.41 -2.35
CA MET A 2 -10.26 -0.62 -2.12
C MET A 2 -10.52 -0.29 -0.64
N ILE A 3 -10.24 -1.21 0.29
CA ILE A 3 -10.39 -0.95 1.73
C ILE A 3 -9.46 0.20 2.19
N SER A 4 -8.20 0.18 1.73
CA SER A 4 -7.23 1.26 2.00
C SER A 4 -7.75 2.59 1.46
N LEU A 5 -8.30 2.61 0.24
CA LEU A 5 -8.92 3.80 -0.34
C LEU A 5 -10.09 4.34 0.51
N CYS A 6 -10.97 3.46 1.00
CA CYS A 6 -12.06 3.88 1.89
C CYS A 6 -11.54 4.48 3.19
N ILE A 7 -10.50 3.89 3.79
CA ILE A 7 -9.87 4.43 5.00
C ILE A 7 -9.28 5.82 4.71
N TYR A 8 -8.57 5.98 3.60
CA TYR A 8 -8.02 7.26 3.16
C TYR A 8 -9.10 8.33 2.91
N LEU A 9 -10.22 7.95 2.31
CA LEU A 9 -11.30 8.89 1.99
C LEU A 9 -12.03 9.40 3.23
N PHE A 10 -12.36 8.52 4.18
CA PHE A 10 -13.27 8.88 5.28
C PHE A 10 -12.56 9.18 6.61
N TYR A 11 -11.38 8.62 6.85
CA TYR A 11 -10.70 8.70 8.15
C TYR A 11 -9.41 9.52 8.14
N ARG A 12 -8.83 9.80 6.97
CA ARG A 12 -7.64 10.67 6.82
C ARG A 12 -8.05 12.10 6.46
N THR A 13 -7.06 13.00 6.43
CA THR A 13 -7.24 14.43 6.15
C THR A 13 -7.82 14.69 4.76
N GLU A 14 -8.64 15.74 4.63
CA GLU A 14 -9.21 16.19 3.35
C GLU A 14 -8.18 16.67 2.32
N ASN A 15 -6.94 16.90 2.75
CA ASN A 15 -5.87 17.41 1.90
C ASN A 15 -5.29 16.37 0.93
N THR A 16 -5.74 15.12 0.96
CA THR A 16 -5.33 14.16 -0.06
C THR A 16 -5.99 14.47 -1.40
N ILE A 17 -5.25 14.30 -2.50
CA ILE A 17 -5.73 14.58 -3.87
C ILE A 17 -7.04 13.83 -4.16
N ILE A 18 -7.13 12.58 -3.71
CA ILE A 18 -8.29 11.72 -3.92
C ILE A 18 -9.53 12.29 -3.21
N THR A 19 -9.39 12.72 -1.96
CA THR A 19 -10.50 13.35 -1.22
C THR A 19 -10.94 14.64 -1.89
N ARG A 20 -10.00 15.47 -2.37
CA ARG A 20 -10.33 16.71 -3.11
C ARG A 20 -11.08 16.45 -4.41
N ILE A 21 -10.68 15.43 -5.17
CA ILE A 21 -11.41 15.03 -6.38
C ILE A 21 -12.84 14.61 -6.01
N LEU A 22 -13.02 13.79 -4.98
CA LEU A 22 -14.35 13.39 -4.54
C LEU A 22 -15.20 14.59 -4.12
N ILE A 23 -14.66 15.48 -3.28
CA ILE A 23 -15.32 16.72 -2.85
C ILE A 23 -15.73 17.57 -4.06
N SER A 24 -14.91 17.65 -5.11
CA SER A 24 -15.25 18.39 -6.32
C SER A 24 -16.42 17.81 -7.11
N ILE A 25 -16.70 16.51 -6.97
CA ILE A 25 -17.78 15.81 -7.67
C ILE A 25 -19.11 15.91 -6.89
N ILE A 26 -19.08 15.73 -5.57
CA ILE A 26 -20.30 15.63 -4.73
C ILE A 26 -20.61 16.86 -3.89
N SER A 27 -19.72 17.86 -3.88
CA SER A 27 -19.69 19.01 -2.98
C SER A 27 -19.23 18.70 -1.55
N HIS A 28 -18.65 19.71 -0.90
CA HIS A 28 -18.07 19.60 0.44
C HIS A 28 -19.10 19.24 1.51
N GLU A 29 -20.29 19.85 1.46
CA GLU A 29 -21.34 19.61 2.45
C GLU A 29 -21.83 18.16 2.44
N HIS A 30 -22.07 17.58 1.26
CA HIS A 30 -22.49 16.18 1.16
C HIS A 30 -21.37 15.23 1.58
N PHE A 31 -20.12 15.55 1.26
CA PHE A 31 -18.97 14.76 1.68
C PHE A 31 -18.85 14.72 3.22
N GLU A 32 -18.95 15.86 3.89
CA GLU A 32 -18.86 15.92 5.36
C GLU A 32 -20.02 15.19 6.06
N VAL A 33 -21.25 15.29 5.53
CA VAL A 33 -22.39 14.50 6.05
C VAL A 33 -22.13 13.00 5.88
N LEU A 34 -21.64 12.57 4.72
CA LEU A 34 -21.34 11.16 4.45
C LEU A 34 -20.21 10.65 5.35
N ARG A 35 -19.13 11.43 5.49
CA ARG A 35 -17.99 11.13 6.34
C ARG A 35 -18.41 10.94 7.78
N ASN A 36 -19.15 11.92 8.33
CA ASN A 36 -19.64 11.87 9.71
C ASN A 36 -20.55 10.64 9.95
N ARG A 37 -21.41 10.26 8.99
CA ARG A 37 -22.21 9.04 9.12
C ARG A 37 -21.33 7.80 9.19
N ILE A 38 -20.33 7.68 8.32
CA ILE A 38 -19.45 6.51 8.26
C ILE A 38 -18.60 6.41 9.53
N THR A 39 -17.97 7.51 9.96
CA THR A 39 -17.09 7.52 11.13
C THR A 39 -17.86 7.28 12.44
N ASN A 40 -19.13 7.68 12.51
CA ASN A 40 -19.98 7.41 13.67
C ASN A 40 -20.46 5.95 13.72
N ILE A 41 -20.73 5.32 12.58
CA ILE A 41 -21.16 3.91 12.51
C ILE A 41 -19.98 2.97 12.79
N LEU A 42 -18.78 3.31 12.30
CA LEU A 42 -17.59 2.49 12.44
C LEU A 42 -16.42 3.32 13.00
N PRO A 43 -16.39 3.60 14.31
CA PRO A 43 -15.26 4.29 14.92
C PRO A 43 -14.01 3.41 14.85
N LEU A 44 -13.07 3.79 13.99
CA LEU A 44 -11.79 3.09 13.84
C LEU A 44 -10.75 3.66 14.79
N ASN A 45 -9.92 2.79 15.35
CA ASN A 45 -8.76 3.18 16.14
C ASN A 45 -7.72 3.89 15.25
N GLU A 46 -7.05 4.92 15.78
CA GLU A 46 -6.00 5.68 15.09
C GLU A 46 -4.90 4.79 14.51
N HIS A 47 -4.50 3.72 15.21
CA HIS A 47 -3.51 2.76 14.70
C HIS A 47 -3.99 2.05 13.44
N ILE A 48 -5.29 1.71 13.36
CA ILE A 48 -5.87 1.09 12.18
C ILE A 48 -5.93 2.10 11.04
N VAL A 49 -6.36 3.33 11.32
CA VAL A 49 -6.43 4.39 10.31
C VAL A 49 -5.05 4.72 9.72
N ASN A 50 -4.01 4.68 10.54
CA ASN A 50 -2.66 5.04 10.12
C ASN A 50 -1.91 3.86 9.47
N SER A 51 -1.97 2.65 10.05
CA SER A 51 -1.10 1.52 9.66
C SER A 51 -1.78 0.45 8.81
N LEU A 52 -3.10 0.30 8.87
CA LEU A 52 -3.82 -0.70 8.06
C LEU A 52 -3.70 -0.43 6.55
N PRO A 53 -3.80 0.82 6.06
CA PRO A 53 -3.56 1.11 4.65
C PRO A 53 -2.18 0.64 4.19
N GLU A 54 -1.16 0.72 5.07
CA GLU A 54 0.19 0.27 4.81
C GLU A 54 0.27 -1.25 4.63
N GLY A 55 -0.16 -2.00 5.64
CA GLY A 55 -0.19 -3.45 5.60
C GLY A 55 -0.99 -3.99 4.40
N LEU A 56 -2.09 -3.34 4.04
CA LEU A 56 -2.92 -3.72 2.89
C LEU A 56 -2.20 -3.55 1.54
N TRP A 57 -1.38 -2.52 1.36
CA TRP A 57 -0.62 -2.41 0.10
C TRP A 57 0.52 -3.42 0.07
N VAL A 58 1.20 -3.67 1.20
CA VAL A 58 2.21 -4.73 1.30
C VAL A 58 1.59 -6.07 0.93
N PHE A 59 0.43 -6.40 1.47
CA PHE A 59 -0.34 -7.59 1.10
C PHE A 59 -0.60 -7.68 -0.41
N CYS A 60 -1.18 -6.64 -1.00
CA CYS A 60 -1.52 -6.63 -2.42
C CYS A 60 -0.27 -6.78 -3.31
N ILE A 61 0.82 -6.08 -2.98
CA ILE A 61 2.07 -6.20 -3.73
C ILE A 61 2.67 -7.59 -3.55
N THR A 62 2.73 -8.14 -2.33
CA THR A 62 3.26 -9.49 -2.09
C THR A 62 2.51 -10.53 -2.90
N LEU A 63 1.18 -10.44 -3.00
CA LEU A 63 0.40 -11.36 -3.82
C LEU A 63 0.73 -11.26 -5.31
N THR A 64 0.86 -10.04 -5.83
CA THR A 64 1.15 -9.81 -7.25
C THR A 64 2.61 -10.13 -7.61
N SER A 65 3.54 -9.95 -6.66
CA SER A 65 4.98 -10.17 -6.84
C SER A 65 5.46 -11.58 -6.46
N LYS A 66 4.63 -12.40 -5.81
CA LYS A 66 4.98 -13.73 -5.26
C LYS A 66 5.68 -14.67 -6.23
N ASN A 67 5.27 -14.66 -7.49
CA ASN A 67 5.85 -15.50 -8.55
C ASN A 67 6.74 -14.72 -9.51
N LEU A 68 7.05 -13.47 -9.18
CA LEU A 68 7.86 -12.60 -10.00
C LEU A 68 9.29 -12.55 -9.47
N TYR A 69 10.25 -12.64 -10.38
CA TYR A 69 11.65 -12.42 -10.08
C TYR A 69 12.26 -11.42 -11.06
N LEU A 70 13.32 -10.78 -10.62
CA LEU A 70 14.11 -9.87 -11.42
C LEU A 70 15.47 -10.53 -11.68
N LYS A 71 15.82 -10.72 -12.95
CA LYS A 71 17.12 -11.30 -13.34
C LYS A 71 18.07 -10.16 -13.72
N ILE A 72 19.04 -9.87 -12.87
CA ILE A 72 20.17 -8.99 -13.21
C ILE A 72 21.37 -9.87 -13.48
N THR A 73 21.80 -9.92 -14.74
CA THR A 73 22.92 -10.75 -15.22
C THR A 73 22.78 -12.23 -14.80
N LYS A 74 23.51 -12.67 -13.77
CA LYS A 74 23.54 -14.04 -13.24
C LYS A 74 22.66 -14.23 -11.99
N THR A 75 22.19 -13.16 -11.36
CA THR A 75 21.44 -13.20 -10.09
C THR A 75 19.95 -13.12 -10.34
N LYS A 76 19.17 -13.98 -9.66
CA LYS A 76 17.71 -13.92 -9.62
C LYS A 76 17.27 -13.38 -8.28
N ILE A 77 16.69 -12.19 -8.27
CA ILE A 77 16.15 -11.55 -7.08
C ILE A 77 14.65 -11.84 -7.04
N ASN A 78 14.18 -12.50 -5.97
CA ASN A 78 12.77 -12.76 -5.78
C ASN A 78 12.06 -11.49 -5.29
N LEU A 79 11.02 -11.05 -5.99
CA LEU A 79 10.28 -9.83 -5.64
C LEU A 79 9.28 -10.02 -4.51
N LEU A 80 9.15 -11.23 -3.99
CA LEU A 80 8.36 -11.54 -2.81
C LEU A 80 8.72 -10.67 -1.58
N PHE A 81 10.02 -10.42 -1.36
CA PHE A 81 10.50 -9.65 -0.20
C PHE A 81 10.53 -8.14 -0.47
N MET A 82 10.44 -7.72 -1.72
CA MET A 82 10.54 -6.33 -2.11
C MET A 82 9.51 -5.40 -1.43
N PRO A 83 8.22 -5.77 -1.26
CA PRO A 83 7.29 -4.87 -0.55
C PRO A 83 7.65 -4.70 0.93
N LEU A 84 8.17 -5.75 1.58
CA LEU A 84 8.60 -5.68 2.97
C LEU A 84 9.86 -4.81 3.13
N VAL A 85 10.84 -4.99 2.24
CA VAL A 85 12.04 -4.14 2.19
C VAL A 85 11.67 -2.68 1.94
N PHE A 86 10.68 -2.43 1.09
CA PHE A 86 10.24 -1.07 0.79
C PHE A 86 9.53 -0.41 1.98
N SER A 87 8.59 -1.10 2.63
CA SER A 87 7.92 -0.60 3.84
C SER A 87 8.92 -0.32 4.97
N ILE A 88 9.76 -1.29 5.34
CA ILE A 88 10.74 -1.13 6.41
C ILE A 88 11.79 -0.08 6.04
N GLY A 89 12.21 -0.03 4.78
CA GLY A 89 13.16 0.97 4.29
C GLY A 89 12.61 2.40 4.38
N LEU A 90 11.32 2.61 4.06
CA LEU A 90 10.67 3.90 4.24
C LEU A 90 10.63 4.31 5.71
N GLU A 91 10.25 3.42 6.61
CA GLU A 91 10.26 3.68 8.05
C GLU A 91 11.66 4.04 8.56
N PHE A 92 12.69 3.32 8.09
CA PHE A 92 14.06 3.64 8.44
C PHE A 92 14.52 5.01 7.92
N PHE A 93 14.08 5.41 6.71
CA PHE A 93 14.35 6.76 6.21
C PHE A 93 13.60 7.85 6.98
N GLN A 94 12.40 7.55 7.50
CA GLN A 94 11.69 8.47 8.39
C GLN A 94 12.43 8.62 9.73
N LEU A 95 12.97 7.53 10.26
CA LEU A 95 13.80 7.54 11.48
C LEU A 95 15.04 8.44 11.32
N LEU A 96 15.65 8.42 10.13
CA LEU A 96 16.80 9.27 9.78
C LEU A 96 16.40 10.71 9.39
N ASN A 97 15.11 11.08 9.45
CA ASN A 97 14.56 12.35 9.00
C ASN A 97 14.85 12.67 7.52
N ILE A 98 15.06 11.65 6.68
CA ILE A 98 15.29 11.80 5.24
C ILE A 98 13.95 11.99 4.52
N THR A 99 12.92 11.24 4.93
CA THR A 99 11.56 11.32 4.39
C THR A 99 10.62 12.03 5.36
N ASN A 100 9.53 12.62 4.83
CA ASN A 100 8.48 13.20 5.66
C ASN A 100 7.63 12.09 6.24
N GLY A 101 7.69 11.91 7.55
CA GLY A 101 6.91 10.92 8.28
C GLY A 101 7.41 10.83 9.70
N ARG A 102 6.66 10.12 10.54
CA ARG A 102 7.11 9.77 11.87
C ARG A 102 7.23 8.27 11.87
N PHE A 103 8.42 7.79 12.22
CA PHE A 103 8.66 6.38 12.42
C PHE A 103 7.59 5.76 13.34
N ASP A 104 6.86 4.77 12.82
CA ASP A 104 5.82 4.05 13.53
C ASP A 104 6.10 2.54 13.54
N PHE A 105 6.25 2.00 14.75
CA PHE A 105 6.43 0.55 14.93
C PHE A 105 5.20 -0.25 14.47
N TRP A 106 4.00 0.35 14.52
CA TRP A 106 2.79 -0.30 14.03
C TRP A 106 2.82 -0.51 12.53
N ASP A 107 3.39 0.41 11.77
CA ASP A 107 3.53 0.28 10.31
C ASP A 107 4.37 -0.95 9.93
N ILE A 108 5.50 -1.15 10.62
CA ILE A 108 6.32 -2.36 10.47
C ILE A 108 5.55 -3.62 10.88
N GLY A 109 4.84 -3.57 12.01
CA GLY A 109 4.07 -4.71 12.52
C GLY A 109 2.97 -5.14 11.56
N PHE A 110 2.16 -4.20 11.09
CA PHE A 110 1.09 -4.45 10.11
C PHE A 110 1.66 -4.96 8.79
N SER A 111 2.71 -4.33 8.27
CA SER A 111 3.38 -4.74 7.03
C SER A 111 3.93 -6.18 7.12
N LEU A 112 4.52 -6.56 8.25
CA LEU A 112 5.02 -7.91 8.48
C LEU A 112 3.89 -8.93 8.58
N VAL A 113 2.82 -8.65 9.33
CA VAL A 113 1.65 -9.53 9.46
C VAL A 113 1.00 -9.77 8.10
N PHE A 114 0.72 -8.71 7.35
CA PHE A 114 0.08 -8.81 6.05
C PHE A 114 0.98 -9.49 5.01
N TRP A 115 2.31 -9.27 5.06
CA TRP A 115 3.26 -10.01 4.25
C TRP A 115 3.22 -11.51 4.54
N ILE A 116 3.22 -11.92 5.82
CA ILE A 116 3.11 -13.33 6.23
C ILE A 116 1.82 -13.95 5.70
N ILE A 117 0.70 -13.24 5.85
CA ILE A 117 -0.60 -13.72 5.36
C ILE A 117 -0.56 -13.94 3.84
N ALA A 118 -0.07 -12.97 3.07
CA ALA A 118 0.06 -13.11 1.62
C ALA A 118 1.02 -14.24 1.21
N HIS A 119 2.12 -14.39 1.96
CA HIS A 119 3.15 -15.38 1.63
C HIS A 119 2.73 -16.81 1.95
N TYR A 120 2.12 -17.06 3.10
CA TYR A 120 1.83 -18.43 3.55
C TYR A 120 0.39 -18.87 3.30
N PHE A 121 -0.59 -17.98 3.50
CA PHE A 121 -2.00 -18.37 3.47
C PHE A 121 -2.62 -18.34 2.07
N VAL A 122 -2.07 -17.54 1.16
CA VAL A 122 -2.59 -17.44 -0.21
C VAL A 122 -1.78 -18.32 -1.14
N LEU A 123 -2.28 -19.52 -1.42
CA LEU A 123 -1.67 -20.42 -2.41
C LEU A 123 -1.57 -19.73 -3.77
N SER A 124 -0.39 -19.79 -4.37
CA SER A 124 -0.15 -19.23 -5.69
C SER A 124 0.26 -20.33 -6.64
N ALA A 125 -0.66 -20.73 -7.52
CA ALA A 125 -0.44 -21.79 -8.51
C ALA A 125 0.35 -21.30 -9.75
N GLY A 126 1.01 -20.14 -9.66
CA GLY A 126 1.69 -19.53 -10.80
C GLY A 126 3.12 -20.03 -10.98
N LEU A 127 3.52 -20.27 -12.23
CA LEU A 127 4.93 -20.46 -12.57
C LEU A 127 5.73 -19.20 -12.26
N LYS A 128 6.97 -19.37 -11.79
CA LYS A 128 7.89 -18.25 -11.57
C LYS A 128 8.25 -17.60 -12.89
N GLN A 129 8.04 -16.29 -13.01
CA GLN A 129 8.24 -15.50 -14.23
C GLN A 129 9.12 -14.29 -13.96
N ASN A 130 9.87 -13.87 -14.99
CA ASN A 130 10.64 -12.63 -14.91
C ASN A 130 9.71 -11.45 -15.18
N VAL A 131 9.82 -10.37 -14.41
CA VAL A 131 8.99 -9.15 -14.56
C VAL A 131 9.12 -8.50 -15.94
N PHE A 132 10.31 -8.49 -16.52
CA PHE A 132 10.52 -7.77 -17.77
C PHE A 132 10.30 -8.65 -19.01
N ARG A 133 10.49 -9.97 -18.92
CA ARG A 133 10.44 -10.87 -20.09
C ARG A 133 9.93 -12.28 -19.74
N PRO A 134 8.78 -12.72 -20.27
CA PRO A 134 7.80 -11.95 -21.05
C PRO A 134 7.09 -10.91 -20.16
N PHE A 135 6.79 -9.73 -20.71
CA PHE A 135 6.02 -8.72 -20.01
C PHE A 135 4.54 -9.14 -19.98
N THR A 136 4.08 -9.63 -18.84
CA THR A 136 2.71 -10.14 -18.65
C THR A 136 1.82 -9.13 -17.93
N ASN A 137 0.50 -9.31 -17.99
CA ASN A 137 -0.45 -8.49 -17.21
C ASN A 137 -0.13 -8.47 -15.71
N ARG A 138 0.42 -9.56 -15.16
CA ARG A 138 0.87 -9.63 -13.76
C ARG A 138 2.05 -8.70 -13.50
N SER A 139 2.98 -8.61 -14.45
CA SER A 139 4.13 -7.70 -14.37
C SER A 139 3.69 -6.24 -14.45
N LEU A 140 2.74 -5.93 -15.35
CA LEU A 140 2.11 -4.61 -15.45
C LEU A 140 1.41 -4.23 -14.14
N ILE A 141 0.56 -5.11 -13.59
CA ILE A 141 -0.16 -4.85 -12.32
C ILE A 141 0.83 -4.64 -11.16
N CYS A 142 1.88 -5.46 -11.06
CA CYS A 142 2.91 -5.30 -10.04
C CYS A 142 3.57 -3.92 -10.13
N ILE A 143 4.01 -3.52 -11.32
CA ILE A 143 4.66 -2.22 -11.56
C ILE A 143 3.69 -1.06 -11.27
N LEU A 144 2.45 -1.15 -11.75
CA LEU A 144 1.42 -0.14 -11.47
C LEU A 144 1.14 0.00 -9.98
N THR A 145 1.14 -1.10 -9.22
CA THR A 145 0.91 -1.04 -7.77
C THR A 145 2.04 -0.31 -7.05
N TYR A 146 3.30 -0.57 -7.43
CA TYR A 146 4.44 0.21 -6.90
C TYR A 146 4.38 1.69 -7.31
N LEU A 147 4.00 1.99 -8.56
CA LEU A 147 3.83 3.36 -9.03
C LEU A 147 2.74 4.10 -8.25
N ILE A 148 1.60 3.46 -7.97
CA ILE A 148 0.52 4.05 -7.17
C ILE A 148 1.01 4.38 -5.76
N VAL A 149 1.74 3.47 -5.11
CA VAL A 149 2.30 3.72 -3.76
C VAL A 149 3.30 4.87 -3.80
N TYR A 150 4.17 4.90 -4.81
CA TYR A 150 5.14 5.98 -4.99
C TYR A 150 4.48 7.33 -5.24
N LEU A 151 3.45 7.39 -6.10
CA LEU A 151 2.70 8.61 -6.40
C LEU A 151 1.79 9.06 -5.24
N ALA A 152 1.31 8.11 -4.44
CA ALA A 152 0.55 8.41 -3.23
C ALA A 152 1.44 8.94 -2.09
N HIS A 153 2.75 8.68 -2.15
CA HIS A 153 3.68 9.29 -1.21
C HIS A 153 3.77 10.79 -1.50
N VAL A 154 3.31 11.59 -0.54
CA VAL A 154 3.42 13.05 -0.59
C VAL A 154 4.89 13.41 -0.52
N SER A 155 5.46 13.79 -1.65
CA SER A 155 6.77 14.44 -1.74
C SER A 155 6.60 15.89 -1.28
N LYS A 156 7.56 16.37 -0.50
CA LYS A 156 7.60 17.69 0.13
C LYS A 156 7.26 18.82 -0.83
#